data_AF-A0A960LAL9-F1
#
_entry.id   AF-A0A960LAL9-F1
#
_cell.length_a   1.000
_cell.length_b   1.000
_cell.length_c   1.000
_cell.angle_alpha   90.00
_cell.angle_beta   90.00
_cell.angle_gamma   90.00
#
_symmetry.space_group_name_H-M   'P 1'
#
loop_
_entity.id
_entity.type
_entity.pdbx_description
1 polymer ?
#
loop_
_entity_poly.entity_id
_entity_poly.type
_entity_poly.pdbx_seq_one_letter_code
_entity_poly.pdbx_strand_id
1 'polypeptide(L)'
;MKLWMMFVVGAFVAWGCYVPTIHAGQAAFKGGSLRAFLFVGLAYFLTAVLVPLGLLGAKMEPWEFSGRAVALSTFAGILGAAGALCVILALKTGGSPLVVAPLVFAGAPVVAALVSMAQHRPKNPPELWFYLGLVLAATGAFLVLRFRPN
;
A
#
# COMPACT_ATOMS: atom_id res chain seq x y z
N MET A 1 -3.67 -23.97 3.17
CA MET A 1 -3.85 -22.53 2.83
C MET A 1 -3.50 -22.34 1.36
N LYS A 2 -4.26 -21.58 0.56
CA LYS A 2 -3.94 -21.38 -0.86
C LYS A 2 -2.69 -20.49 -1.00
N LEU A 3 -1.84 -20.73 -2.01
CA LEU A 3 -0.56 -20.02 -2.21
C LEU A 3 -0.73 -18.49 -2.23
N TRP A 4 -1.76 -17.97 -2.89
CA TRP A 4 -2.04 -16.52 -2.93
C TRP A 4 -2.28 -15.89 -1.55
N MET A 5 -2.78 -16.65 -0.57
CA MET A 5 -3.00 -16.15 0.79
C MET A 5 -1.67 -15.91 1.51
N MET A 6 -0.62 -16.68 1.21
CA MET A 6 0.72 -16.43 1.74
C MET A 6 1.28 -15.09 1.23
N PHE A 7 1.02 -14.75 -0.05
CA PHE A 7 1.41 -13.46 -0.59
C PHE A 7 0.61 -12.30 0.02
N VAL A 8 -0.66 -12.51 0.37
CA VAL A 8 -1.45 -11.54 1.14
C VAL A 8 -0.84 -11.32 2.53
N VAL A 9 -0.43 -12.40 3.22
CA VAL A 9 0.27 -12.30 4.51
C VAL A 9 1.58 -11.53 4.37
N GLY A 10 2.40 -11.87 3.39
CA GLY A 10 3.63 -11.14 3.10
C GLY A 10 3.37 -9.65 2.83
N ALA A 11 2.32 -9.33 2.08
CA ALA A 11 1.97 -7.95 1.75
C ALA A 11 1.60 -7.13 2.99
N PHE A 12 0.70 -7.61 3.85
CA PHE A 12 0.32 -6.83 5.04
C PHE A 12 1.46 -6.77 6.08
N VAL A 13 2.31 -7.79 6.17
CA VAL A 13 3.51 -7.75 7.03
C VAL A 13 4.49 -6.70 6.52
N ALA A 14 4.80 -6.71 5.22
CA ALA A 14 5.73 -5.73 4.62
C ALA A 14 5.22 -4.29 4.79
N TRP A 15 3.95 -4.04 4.49
CA TRP A 15 3.34 -2.72 4.65
C TRP A 15 3.15 -2.31 6.12
N GLY A 16 2.87 -3.27 7.01
CA GLY A 16 2.81 -3.03 8.45
C GLY A 16 4.16 -2.61 9.03
N CYS A 17 5.26 -3.24 8.58
CA CYS A 17 6.63 -2.88 8.96
C CYS A 17 7.12 -1.59 8.30
N TYR A 18 6.57 -1.22 7.15
CA TYR A 18 7.02 -0.06 6.37
C TYR A 18 6.92 1.27 7.12
N VAL A 19 5.77 1.60 7.73
CA VAL A 19 5.57 2.92 8.36
C VAL A 19 6.49 3.14 9.59
N PRO A 20 6.66 2.18 10.51
CA PRO A 20 7.62 2.31 11.61
C PRO A 20 9.08 2.41 11.12
N THR A 21 9.47 1.57 10.15
CA THR A 21 10.86 1.54 9.67
C THR A 21 11.23 2.79 8.88
N ILE A 22 10.32 3.32 8.05
CA ILE A 22 10.59 4.56 7.33
C ILE A 22 10.66 5.75 8.29
N HIS A 23 9.80 5.81 9.33
CA HIS A 23 9.90 6.82 10.38
C HIS A 23 11.26 6.76 11.10
N ALA A 24 11.73 5.56 11.45
CA ALA A 24 13.07 5.38 12.01
C ALA A 24 14.18 5.83 11.04
N GLY A 25 14.04 5.52 9.75
CA GLY A 25 14.96 6.00 8.71
C GLY A 25 14.98 7.53 8.59
N GLN A 26 13.82 8.20 8.64
CA GLN A 26 13.74 9.66 8.66
C GLN A 26 14.47 10.25 9.86
N ALA A 27 14.27 9.66 11.05
CA ALA A 27 14.95 10.06 12.27
C ALA A 27 16.48 9.88 12.17
N ALA A 28 16.94 8.76 11.60
CA ALA A 28 18.37 8.51 11.35
C ALA A 28 18.98 9.56 10.40
N PHE A 29 18.20 10.07 9.45
CA PHE A 29 18.59 11.19 8.59
C PHE A 29 18.41 12.58 9.24
N LYS A 30 18.16 12.67 10.56
CA LYS A 30 17.86 13.93 11.27
C LYS A 30 16.66 14.68 10.66
N GLY A 31 15.57 13.96 10.38
CA GLY A 31 14.36 14.50 9.74
C GLY A 31 14.41 14.51 8.20
N GLY A 32 15.30 13.73 7.59
CA GLY A 32 15.51 13.72 6.14
C GLY A 32 14.52 12.88 5.35
N SER A 33 13.24 13.27 5.31
CA SER A 33 12.17 12.44 4.70
C SER A 33 12.31 12.21 3.19
N LEU A 34 12.80 13.19 2.43
CA LEU A 34 13.04 13.00 0.99
C LEU A 34 14.25 12.09 0.73
N ARG A 35 15.26 12.15 1.60
CA ARG A 35 16.41 11.23 1.55
C ARG A 35 15.96 9.80 1.84
N ALA A 36 15.11 9.62 2.84
CA ALA A 36 14.48 8.32 3.11
C ALA A 36 13.66 7.83 1.91
N PHE A 37 12.84 8.70 1.29
CA PHE A 37 12.06 8.33 0.10
C PHE A 37 12.92 7.97 -1.11
N LEU A 38 14.08 8.60 -1.30
CA LEU A 38 15.02 8.25 -2.37
C LEU A 38 15.44 6.77 -2.28
N PHE A 39 15.73 6.28 -1.06
CA PHE A 39 16.07 4.87 -0.85
C PHE A 39 14.86 3.93 -1.02
N VAL A 40 13.64 4.40 -0.74
CA VAL A 40 12.41 3.66 -1.09
C VAL A 40 12.29 3.54 -2.61
N GLY A 41 12.56 4.61 -3.35
CA GLY A 41 12.57 4.60 -4.82
C GLY A 41 13.62 3.63 -5.39
N LEU A 42 14.82 3.60 -4.80
CA LEU A 42 15.85 2.62 -5.17
C LEU A 42 15.38 1.18 -4.91
N ALA A 43 14.76 0.92 -3.75
CA ALA A 43 14.20 -0.41 -3.45
C ALA A 43 13.09 -0.80 -4.44
N TYR A 44 12.24 0.15 -4.85
CA TYR A 44 11.23 -0.09 -5.88
C TYR A 44 11.85 -0.40 -7.24
N PHE A 45 12.95 0.25 -7.62
CA PHE A 45 13.66 -0.12 -8.84
C PHE A 45 14.18 -1.57 -8.77
N LEU A 46 14.84 -1.94 -7.67
CA LEU A 46 15.35 -3.30 -7.50
C LEU A 46 14.22 -4.36 -7.55
N THR A 47 13.11 -4.10 -6.88
CA THR A 47 12.02 -5.08 -6.71
C THR A 47 11.00 -5.07 -7.82
N ALA A 48 10.66 -3.91 -8.39
CA ALA A 48 9.63 -3.76 -9.41
C ALA A 48 10.19 -3.73 -10.85
N VAL A 49 11.52 -3.60 -11.01
CA VAL A 49 12.17 -3.66 -12.34
C VAL A 49 13.08 -4.87 -12.43
N LEU A 50 14.10 -5.00 -11.57
CA LEU A 50 15.10 -6.05 -11.75
C LEU A 50 14.54 -7.47 -11.49
N VAL A 51 13.71 -7.64 -10.46
CA VAL A 51 13.10 -8.96 -10.16
C VAL A 51 12.19 -9.42 -11.32
N PRO A 52 11.21 -8.64 -11.81
CA PRO A 52 10.41 -9.03 -12.97
C PRO A 52 11.24 -9.29 -14.22
N LEU A 53 12.25 -8.48 -14.52
CA LEU A 53 13.14 -8.72 -15.66
C LEU A 53 13.88 -10.05 -15.56
N GLY A 54 14.35 -10.42 -14.36
CA GLY A 54 14.96 -11.73 -14.11
C GLY A 54 13.99 -12.90 -14.33
N LEU A 55 12.76 -12.78 -13.81
CA LEU A 55 11.72 -13.81 -13.96
C LEU A 55 11.25 -13.97 -15.40
N LEU A 56 11.07 -12.86 -16.13
CA LEU A 56 10.76 -12.86 -17.55
C LEU A 56 11.94 -13.41 -18.38
N GLY A 57 13.17 -13.09 -18.01
CA GLY A 57 14.38 -13.67 -18.61
C GLY A 57 14.47 -15.19 -18.39
N ALA A 58 13.98 -15.67 -17.25
CA ALA A 58 13.83 -17.10 -16.94
C ALA A 58 12.62 -17.77 -17.63
N LYS A 59 11.92 -17.05 -18.52
CA LYS A 59 10.76 -17.54 -19.29
C LYS A 59 9.60 -18.02 -18.41
N MET A 60 9.42 -17.43 -17.23
CA MET A 60 8.28 -17.73 -16.36
C MET A 60 6.96 -17.29 -17.01
N GLU A 61 6.99 -16.26 -17.86
CA GLU A 61 5.86 -15.76 -18.65
C GLU A 61 6.33 -15.27 -20.04
N PRO A 62 5.44 -15.19 -21.06
CA PRO A 62 5.75 -14.64 -22.37
C PRO A 62 6.09 -13.14 -22.35
N TRP A 63 6.98 -12.70 -23.24
CA TRP A 63 7.34 -11.30 -23.44
C TRP A 63 6.33 -10.55 -24.32
N GLU A 64 5.09 -10.47 -23.85
CA GLU A 64 4.00 -9.81 -24.58
C GLU A 64 3.56 -8.53 -23.84
N PHE A 65 3.61 -7.39 -24.54
CA PHE A 65 3.23 -6.09 -23.98
C PHE A 65 2.15 -5.44 -24.84
N SER A 66 1.04 -5.03 -24.21
CA SER A 66 0.03 -4.17 -24.85
C SER A 66 0.13 -2.75 -24.32
N GLY A 67 -0.06 -1.75 -25.19
CA GLY A 67 0.02 -0.34 -24.79
C GLY A 67 -0.95 0.03 -23.66
N ARG A 68 -2.15 -0.55 -23.65
CA ARG A 68 -3.13 -0.38 -22.57
C ARG A 68 -2.65 -0.98 -21.24
N ALA A 69 -2.09 -2.19 -21.26
CA ALA A 69 -1.57 -2.82 -20.04
C ALA A 69 -0.40 -2.02 -19.48
N VAL A 70 0.53 -1.58 -20.33
CA VAL A 70 1.68 -0.74 -19.91
C VAL A 70 1.19 0.56 -19.28
N ALA A 71 0.22 1.25 -19.88
CA ALA A 71 -0.31 2.51 -19.36
C ALA A 71 -1.00 2.32 -17.99
N LEU A 72 -1.87 1.31 -17.86
CA LEU A 72 -2.58 1.03 -16.61
C LEU A 72 -1.62 0.59 -15.49
N SER A 73 -0.66 -0.29 -15.80
CA SER A 73 0.33 -0.75 -14.82
C SER A 73 1.26 0.37 -14.37
N THR A 74 1.68 1.24 -15.30
CA THR A 74 2.48 2.43 -14.97
C THR A 74 1.70 3.37 -14.06
N PHE A 75 0.43 3.64 -14.39
CA PHE A 75 -0.43 4.48 -13.56
C PHE A 75 -0.64 3.90 -12.16
N ALA A 76 -0.88 2.59 -12.06
CA ALA A 76 -0.97 1.90 -10.78
C ALA A 76 0.33 2.03 -9.95
N GLY A 77 1.50 1.92 -10.60
CA GLY A 77 2.80 2.16 -9.97
C GLY A 77 2.97 3.58 -9.44
N ILE A 78 2.55 4.59 -10.21
CA ILE A 78 2.54 6.01 -9.78
C ILE A 78 1.67 6.20 -8.55
N LEU A 79 0.45 5.62 -8.53
CA LEU A 79 -0.44 5.70 -7.37
C LEU A 79 0.20 5.09 -6.11
N GLY A 80 0.88 3.94 -6.25
CA GLY A 80 1.61 3.30 -5.15
C GLY A 80 2.75 4.18 -4.62
N ALA A 81 3.60 4.71 -5.51
CA ALA A 81 4.70 5.58 -5.15
C ALA A 81 4.23 6.92 -4.54
N ALA A 82 3.15 7.49 -5.06
CA ALA A 82 2.53 8.69 -4.51
C ALA A 82 1.98 8.43 -3.10
N GLY A 83 1.32 7.29 -2.86
CA GLY A 83 0.88 6.88 -1.54
C GLY A 83 2.03 6.77 -0.53
N ALA A 84 3.13 6.13 -0.92
CA ALA A 84 4.34 6.04 -0.09
C ALA A 84 4.93 7.42 0.22
N LEU A 85 4.98 8.33 -0.76
CA LEU A 85 5.40 9.71 -0.54
C LEU A 85 4.49 10.44 0.46
N CYS A 86 3.16 10.29 0.34
CA CYS A 86 2.20 10.88 1.27
C CYS A 86 2.40 10.38 2.71
N VAL A 87 2.65 9.08 2.91
CA VAL A 87 2.98 8.51 4.23
C VAL A 87 4.23 9.16 4.80
N ILE A 88 5.29 9.27 3.99
CA ILE A 88 6.56 9.87 4.38
C ILE A 88 6.39 11.34 4.76
N LEU A 89 5.61 12.10 4.00
CA LEU A 89 5.33 13.51 4.29
C LEU A 89 4.45 13.66 5.53
N ALA A 90 3.47 12.78 5.75
CA ALA A 90 2.65 12.79 6.96
C ALA A 90 3.50 12.57 8.22
N LEU A 91 4.48 11.65 8.17
CA LEU A 91 5.45 11.45 9.25
C LEU A 91 6.35 12.69 9.42
N LYS A 92 6.81 13.29 8.32
CA LYS A 92 7.63 14.52 8.34
C LYS A 92 6.91 15.68 9.04
N THR A 93 5.60 15.80 8.85
CA THR A 93 4.78 16.87 9.42
C THR A 93 4.25 16.55 10.82
N GLY A 94 4.84 15.58 11.52
CA GLY A 94 4.55 15.28 12.93
C GLY A 94 3.62 14.08 13.17
N GLY A 95 3.23 13.35 12.13
CA GLY A 95 2.51 12.09 12.29
C GLY A 95 3.39 11.02 12.92
N SER A 96 2.82 10.18 13.78
CA SER A 96 3.51 9.01 14.32
C SER A 96 3.07 7.72 13.60
N PRO A 97 3.90 6.67 13.57
CA PRO A 97 3.51 5.39 12.96
C PRO A 97 2.23 4.80 13.53
N LEU A 98 1.99 4.96 14.84
CA LEU A 98 0.79 4.51 15.53
C LEU A 98 -0.49 5.27 15.12
N VAL A 99 -0.37 6.38 14.40
CA VAL A 99 -1.51 7.15 13.87
C VAL A 99 -1.63 7.00 12.37
N VAL A 100 -0.51 7.22 11.66
CA VAL A 100 -0.50 7.25 10.20
C VAL A 100 -0.85 5.87 9.63
N ALA A 101 -0.26 4.79 10.17
CA ALA A 101 -0.50 3.45 9.64
C ALA A 101 -1.98 3.02 9.78
N PRO A 102 -2.62 3.07 10.97
CA PRO A 102 -4.02 2.70 11.09
C PRO A 102 -4.97 3.52 10.20
N LEU A 103 -4.74 4.84 10.07
CA LEU A 103 -5.56 5.69 9.21
C LEU A 103 -5.46 5.30 7.74
N VAL A 104 -4.24 5.07 7.24
CA VAL A 104 -4.00 4.68 5.85
C VAL A 104 -4.57 3.28 5.58
N PHE A 105 -4.27 2.31 6.43
CA PHE A 105 -4.65 0.92 6.20
C PHE A 105 -6.13 0.61 6.49
N ALA A 106 -6.83 1.44 7.27
CA ALA A 106 -8.29 1.35 7.38
C ALA A 106 -9.03 2.15 6.29
N GLY A 107 -8.46 3.26 5.84
CA GLY A 107 -9.05 4.06 4.75
C GLY A 107 -8.88 3.41 3.37
N ALA A 108 -7.72 2.79 3.10
CA ALA A 108 -7.41 2.22 1.79
C ALA A 108 -8.41 1.14 1.32
N PRO A 109 -8.87 0.18 2.16
CA PRO A 109 -9.90 -0.78 1.76
C PRO A 109 -11.22 -0.13 1.34
N VAL A 110 -11.63 0.95 2.02
CA VAL A 110 -12.86 1.70 1.68
C VAL A 110 -12.74 2.29 0.28
N VAL A 111 -11.63 2.99 0.02
CA VAL A 111 -11.35 3.59 -1.30
C VAL A 111 -11.24 2.52 -2.39
N ALA A 112 -10.54 1.41 -2.11
CA ALA A 112 -10.40 0.30 -3.04
C ALA A 112 -11.76 -0.30 -3.43
N ALA A 113 -12.66 -0.46 -2.45
CA ALA A 113 -14.00 -0.97 -2.73
C ALA A 113 -14.84 0.01 -3.57
N LEU A 114 -14.77 1.32 -3.28
CA LEU A 114 -15.44 2.34 -4.09
C LEU A 114 -14.92 2.38 -5.53
N VAL A 115 -13.60 2.36 -5.71
CA VAL A 115 -12.97 2.32 -7.04
C VAL A 115 -13.35 1.05 -7.79
N SER A 116 -13.35 -0.10 -7.10
CA SER A 116 -13.75 -1.38 -7.70
C SER A 116 -15.21 -1.36 -8.16
N MET A 117 -16.14 -0.83 -7.35
CA MET A 117 -17.54 -0.67 -7.75
C MET A 117 -17.73 0.33 -8.89
N ALA A 118 -16.89 1.36 -8.98
CA ALA A 118 -16.93 2.32 -10.07
C ALA A 118 -16.41 1.72 -11.40
N GLN A 119 -15.33 0.93 -11.34
CA GLN A 119 -14.75 0.23 -12.50
C GLN A 119 -15.61 -0.95 -12.96
N HIS A 120 -16.19 -1.68 -12.01
CA HIS A 120 -17.03 -2.84 -12.24
C HIS A 120 -18.37 -2.61 -11.54
N ARG A 121 -19.30 -1.97 -12.26
CA ARG A 121 -20.64 -1.70 -11.72
C ARG A 121 -21.27 -3.01 -11.21
N PRO A 122 -21.62 -3.09 -9.92
CA PRO A 122 -22.17 -4.31 -9.36
C PRO A 122 -23.55 -4.56 -9.95
N LYS A 123 -23.81 -5.81 -10.36
CA LYS A 123 -25.08 -6.21 -10.97
C LYS A 123 -26.25 -6.15 -9.98
N ASN A 124 -25.95 -6.33 -8.69
CA ASN A 124 -26.87 -6.22 -7.56
C ASN A 124 -26.33 -5.18 -6.59
N PRO A 125 -27.17 -4.50 -5.80
CA PRO A 125 -26.70 -3.61 -4.74
C PRO A 125 -25.80 -4.39 -3.76
N PRO A 126 -24.73 -3.77 -3.22
CA PRO A 126 -23.92 -4.41 -2.20
C PRO A 126 -24.78 -4.82 -1.00
N GLU A 127 -24.51 -6.00 -0.44
CA GLU A 127 -25.24 -6.50 0.72
C GLU A 127 -24.98 -5.64 1.96
N LEU A 128 -25.93 -5.63 2.90
CA LEU A 128 -25.80 -4.90 4.17
C LEU A 128 -24.51 -5.26 4.93
N TRP A 129 -24.10 -6.52 4.89
CA TRP A 129 -22.88 -7.03 5.54
C TRP A 129 -21.60 -6.36 5.04
N PHE A 130 -21.55 -5.97 3.76
CA PHE A 130 -20.41 -5.26 3.21
C PHE A 130 -20.26 -3.88 3.90
N TYR A 131 -21.36 -3.14 4.04
CA TYR A 131 -21.35 -1.84 4.72
C TYR A 131 -21.02 -1.99 6.21
N LEU A 132 -21.56 -3.01 6.88
CA LEU A 132 -21.19 -3.33 8.26
C LEU A 132 -19.69 -3.63 8.40
N GLY A 133 -19.09 -4.34 7.44
CA GLY A 133 -17.65 -4.56 7.40
C GLY A 133 -16.83 -3.27 7.31
N LEU A 134 -17.27 -2.30 6.49
CA LEU A 134 -16.62 -0.99 6.41
C LEU A 134 -16.71 -0.22 7.73
N VAL A 135 -17.89 -0.24 8.38
CA VAL A 135 -18.08 0.39 9.70
C VAL A 135 -17.18 -0.29 10.74
N LEU A 136 -17.11 -1.62 10.75
CA LEU A 136 -16.25 -2.37 11.66
C LEU A 136 -14.77 -2.02 11.45
N ALA A 137 -14.31 -1.95 10.21
CA ALA A 137 -12.94 -1.53 9.89
C ALA A 137 -12.64 -0.11 10.40
N ALA A 138 -13.56 0.84 10.19
CA ALA A 138 -13.43 2.20 10.70
C ALA A 138 -13.40 2.25 12.23
N THR A 139 -14.28 1.49 12.91
CA THR A 139 -14.27 1.39 14.37
C THR A 139 -13.02 0.71 14.91
N GLY A 140 -12.50 -0.31 14.23
CA GLY A 140 -11.24 -0.97 14.60
C GLY A 140 -10.06 0.01 14.54
N ALA A 141 -9.95 0.80 13.47
CA ALA A 141 -8.98 1.89 13.41
C ALA A 141 -9.18 2.91 14.52
N PHE A 142 -10.42 3.34 14.78
CA PHE A 142 -10.70 4.26 15.88
C PHE A 142 -10.23 3.72 17.24
N LEU A 143 -10.50 2.44 17.54
CA LEU A 143 -10.07 1.81 18.79
C LEU A 143 -8.54 1.77 18.90
N VAL A 144 -7.84 1.39 17.83
CA VAL A 144 -6.37 1.39 17.80
C VAL A 144 -5.81 2.79 18.03
N LEU A 145 -6.42 3.82 17.43
CA LEU A 145 -6.00 5.21 17.62
C LEU A 145 -6.30 5.73 19.03
N ARG A 146 -7.45 5.36 19.60
CA ARG A 146 -7.93 5.83 20.91
C ARG A 146 -7.20 5.17 22.08
N PHE A 147 -6.81 3.91 21.93
CA PHE A 147 -6.17 3.10 22.97
C PHE A 147 -4.71 2.75 22.64
N ARG A 148 -4.06 3.54 21.76
CA ARG A 148 -2.64 3.39 21.47
C ARG A 148 -1.80 3.49 22.77
N PRO A 149 -0.81 2.62 22.97
CA PRO A 149 0.08 2.71 24.13
C PRO A 149 0.94 3.98 24.04
N ASN A 150 1.18 4.62 25.18
CA ASN A 150 2.09 5.77 25.31
C ASN A 150 3.54 5.35 25.21
#